data_AF-A0A347W322-F1
#
_entry.id   AF-A0A347W322-F1
#
_cell.length_a   1.000
_cell.length_b   1.000
_cell.length_c   1.000
_cell.angle_alpha   90.00
_cell.angle_beta   90.00
_cell.angle_gamma   90.00
#
_symmetry.space_group_name_H-M   'P 1'
#
loop_
_entity.id
_entity.type
_entity.pdbx_description
1 polymer ?
#
loop_
_entity_poly.entity_id
_entity_poly.type
_entity_poly.pdbx_seq_one_letter_code
_entity_poly.pdbx_strand_id
1 'polypeptide(L)'
;MLFIIIFLFIVFTLSYFICWLIYRKAFKSQRKISKILVFLGGVGLIIFYYTPYSFYLEPSFYEFRNMCKLNELPDNQEKYNKILSYFDLSLDTLDWEELNREAEIFFQLKNKVIDTMKCSANFSIRQPIKNGRILYNFVLLYKNKNINSIQDFKSIKLMARLDTKRYYLGRKGMASYELEWNENFITCENIIKEVK
;
A
#
# COMPACT_ATOMS: atom_id res chain seq x y z
N MET A 1 30.91 5.11 -20.29
CA MET A 1 31.24 5.98 -19.13
C MET A 1 31.19 7.47 -19.46
N LEU A 2 31.84 7.95 -20.53
CA LEU A 2 31.86 9.38 -20.89
C LEU A 2 30.45 10.00 -21.09
N PHE A 3 29.54 9.28 -21.76
CA PHE A 3 28.14 9.68 -21.91
C PHE A 3 27.39 9.83 -20.57
N ILE A 4 27.67 8.98 -19.58
CA ILE A 4 27.06 9.04 -18.25
C ILE A 4 27.54 10.29 -17.51
N ILE A 5 28.83 10.61 -17.64
CA ILE A 5 29.43 11.81 -17.02
C ILE A 5 28.84 13.08 -17.62
N ILE A 6 28.69 13.15 -18.95
CA ILE A 6 28.07 14.29 -19.64
C ILE A 6 26.61 14.45 -19.23
N PHE A 7 25.86 13.34 -19.17
CA PHE A 7 24.46 13.35 -18.74
C PHE A 7 24.30 13.88 -17.31
N LEU A 8 25.16 13.45 -16.38
CA LEU A 8 25.18 13.97 -15.01
C LEU A 8 25.46 15.47 -14.97
N PHE A 9 26.43 15.95 -15.77
CA PHE A 9 26.74 17.39 -15.87
C PHE A 9 25.54 18.21 -16.34
N ILE A 10 24.79 17.71 -17.33
CA ILE A 10 23.57 18.36 -17.82
C ILE A 10 22.49 18.41 -16.72
N VAL A 11 22.29 17.33 -15.98
CA VAL A 11 21.32 17.29 -14.87
C VAL A 11 21.70 18.29 -13.77
N PHE A 12 22.98 18.38 -13.39
CA PHE A 12 23.44 19.32 -12.36
C PHE A 12 23.31 20.79 -12.80
N THR A 13 23.66 21.09 -14.06
CA THR A 13 23.54 22.45 -14.61
C THR A 13 22.09 22.90 -14.72
N LEU A 14 21.18 22.02 -15.17
CA LEU A 14 19.74 22.30 -15.19
C LEU A 14 19.16 22.49 -13.79
N SER A 15 19.56 21.64 -12.84
CA SER A 15 19.15 21.77 -11.43
C SER A 15 19.58 23.12 -10.84
N TYR A 16 20.83 23.53 -11.06
CA TYR A 16 21.34 24.84 -10.64
C TYR A 16 20.54 25.99 -11.25
N PHE A 17 20.23 25.91 -12.55
CA PHE A 17 19.47 26.94 -13.24
C PHE A 17 18.03 27.07 -12.71
N ILE A 18 17.37 25.94 -12.45
CA ILE A 18 16.02 25.90 -11.84
C ILE A 18 16.06 26.50 -10.43
N CYS A 19 17.03 26.11 -9.59
CA CYS A 19 17.21 26.69 -8.27
C CYS A 19 17.47 28.20 -8.32
N TRP A 20 18.24 28.67 -9.31
CA TRP A 20 18.48 30.11 -9.52
C TRP A 20 17.22 30.89 -9.90
N LEU A 21 16.37 30.33 -10.77
CA LEU A 21 15.08 30.94 -11.14
C LEU A 21 14.12 31.00 -9.95
N ILE A 22 14.01 29.91 -9.19
CA ILE A 22 13.19 29.85 -7.98
C ILE A 22 13.69 30.89 -6.96
N TYR A 23 15.00 30.96 -6.75
CA TYR A 23 15.62 31.96 -5.88
C TYR A 23 15.26 33.39 -6.28
N ARG A 24 15.43 33.71 -7.57
CA ARG A 24 15.17 35.06 -8.11
C ARG A 24 13.69 35.46 -7.95
N LYS A 25 12.77 34.51 -8.10
CA LYS A 25 11.33 34.76 -8.01
C LYS A 25 10.83 34.83 -6.56
N ALA A 26 11.28 33.91 -5.70
CA ALA A 26 10.86 33.82 -4.31
C ALA A 26 11.47 34.94 -3.44
N PHE A 27 12.71 35.36 -3.71
CA PHE A 27 13.45 36.32 -2.87
C PHE A 27 13.65 37.68 -3.54
N LYS A 28 12.66 38.13 -4.32
CA LYS A 28 12.69 39.34 -5.16
C LYS A 28 13.01 40.66 -4.43
N SER A 29 13.11 40.67 -3.09
CA SER A 29 13.20 41.92 -2.31
C SER A 29 14.03 41.89 -1.00
N GLN A 30 14.68 40.80 -0.59
CA GLN A 30 15.37 40.75 0.72
C GLN A 30 16.90 40.79 0.57
N ARG A 31 17.50 41.87 1.10
CA ARG A 31 18.94 42.11 1.21
C ARG A 31 19.59 40.94 1.99
N LYS A 32 20.63 40.32 1.41
CA LYS A 32 21.52 39.32 2.05
C LYS A 32 20.90 37.98 2.50
N ILE A 33 19.99 37.37 1.75
CA ILE A 33 19.73 35.94 1.96
C ILE A 33 20.91 35.15 1.33
N SER A 34 21.60 34.37 2.16
CA SER A 34 22.80 33.64 1.74
C SER A 34 22.44 32.55 0.73
N LYS A 35 23.18 32.48 -0.38
CA LYS A 35 23.11 31.38 -1.37
C LYS A 35 23.23 30.01 -0.69
N ILE A 36 23.95 29.94 0.44
CA ILE A 36 24.11 28.74 1.28
C ILE A 36 22.78 28.31 1.89
N LEU A 37 21.93 29.23 2.34
CA LEU A 37 20.64 28.90 2.97
C LEU A 37 19.68 28.24 1.96
N VAL A 38 19.72 28.68 0.71
CA VAL A 38 18.91 28.14 -0.38
C VAL A 38 19.40 26.75 -0.78
N PHE A 39 20.72 26.56 -0.82
CA PHE A 39 21.33 25.26 -1.04
C PHE A 39 20.97 24.27 0.09
N LEU A 40 21.10 24.69 1.35
CA LEU A 40 20.70 23.88 2.51
C LEU A 40 19.19 23.57 2.51
N GLY A 41 18.36 24.53 2.13
CA GLY A 41 16.91 24.31 1.96
C GLY A 41 16.59 23.31 0.86
N GLY A 42 17.28 23.38 -0.28
CA GLY A 42 17.13 22.41 -1.38
C GLY A 42 17.58 20.99 -0.99
N VAL A 43 18.75 20.87 -0.35
CA VAL A 43 19.24 19.59 0.18
C VAL A 43 18.29 19.04 1.25
N GLY A 44 17.80 19.90 2.13
CA GLY A 44 16.80 19.55 3.15
C GLY A 44 15.50 19.03 2.54
N LEU A 45 15.00 19.63 1.47
CA LEU A 45 13.80 19.17 0.76
C LEU A 45 14.01 17.81 0.07
N ILE A 46 15.19 17.58 -0.52
CA ILE A 46 15.54 16.29 -1.12
C ILE A 46 15.58 15.23 -0.03
N ILE A 47 16.31 15.47 1.06
CA ILE A 47 16.38 14.56 2.20
C ILE A 47 14.97 14.30 2.74
N PHE A 48 14.16 15.34 2.95
CA PHE A 48 12.79 15.21 3.42
C PHE A 48 11.95 14.32 2.51
N TYR A 49 12.02 14.52 1.18
CA TYR A 49 11.30 13.69 0.22
C TYR A 49 11.72 12.21 0.29
N TYR A 50 13.02 11.93 0.44
CA TYR A 50 13.54 10.56 0.53
C TYR A 50 13.48 9.96 1.95
N THR A 51 13.29 10.77 3.00
CA THR A 51 13.08 10.28 4.36
C THR A 51 11.73 9.57 4.48
N PRO A 52 11.60 8.58 5.39
CA PRO A 52 10.35 7.84 5.57
C PRO A 52 9.16 8.73 5.97
N TYR A 53 9.40 9.91 6.55
CA TYR A 53 8.34 10.79 7.03
C TYR A 53 7.45 11.40 5.94
N SER A 54 8.01 11.74 4.77
CA SER A 54 7.23 12.34 3.67
C SER A 54 6.10 11.44 3.16
N PHE A 55 6.27 10.12 3.27
CA PHE A 55 5.29 9.13 2.85
C PHE A 55 3.99 9.20 3.67
N TYR A 56 4.09 9.46 4.98
CA TYR A 56 2.92 9.59 5.85
C TYR A 56 2.06 10.82 5.54
N LEU A 57 2.57 11.75 4.72
CA LEU A 57 1.87 12.97 4.30
C LEU A 57 1.12 12.80 2.97
N GLU A 58 1.26 11.66 2.29
CA GLU A 58 0.59 11.41 1.02
C GLU A 58 -0.91 11.11 1.21
N PRO A 59 -1.81 11.64 0.36
CA PRO A 59 -3.25 11.34 0.45
C PRO A 59 -3.57 9.84 0.36
N SER A 60 -2.85 9.10 -0.48
CA SER A 60 -2.99 7.64 -0.61
C SER A 60 -2.65 6.90 0.67
N PHE A 61 -1.72 7.41 1.49
CA PHE A 61 -1.42 6.83 2.79
C PHE A 61 -2.59 7.01 3.76
N TYR A 62 -3.24 8.18 3.76
CA TYR A 62 -4.39 8.42 4.63
C TYR A 62 -5.59 7.55 4.27
N GLU A 63 -5.89 7.42 2.97
CA GLU A 63 -6.93 6.53 2.47
C GLU A 63 -6.64 5.07 2.86
N PHE A 64 -5.42 4.60 2.61
CA PHE A 64 -4.96 3.28 3.01
C PHE A 64 -5.07 3.04 4.52
N ARG A 65 -4.66 4.01 5.34
CA ARG A 65 -4.75 3.91 6.80
C ARG A 65 -6.20 3.80 7.27
N ASN A 66 -7.12 4.56 6.68
CA ASN A 66 -8.54 4.49 7.03
C ASN A 66 -9.16 3.14 6.65
N MET A 67 -8.79 2.59 5.49
CA MET A 67 -9.14 1.21 5.13
C MET A 67 -8.67 0.23 6.20
N CYS A 68 -7.41 0.29 6.62
CA CYS A 68 -6.87 -0.64 7.62
C CYS A 68 -7.54 -0.53 8.99
N LYS A 69 -7.95 0.67 9.42
CA LYS A 69 -8.69 0.88 10.69
C LYS A 69 -10.02 0.15 10.72
N LEU A 70 -10.63 -0.16 9.58
CA LEU A 70 -11.88 -0.93 9.55
C LEU A 70 -11.70 -2.33 10.15
N ASN A 71 -10.49 -2.90 10.08
CA ASN A 71 -10.21 -4.20 10.69
C ASN A 71 -10.20 -4.16 12.22
N GLU A 72 -9.95 -2.99 12.82
CA GLU A 72 -9.93 -2.78 14.27
C GLU A 72 -11.34 -2.61 14.86
N LEU A 73 -12.34 -2.34 14.02
CA LEU A 73 -13.73 -2.27 14.45
C LEU A 73 -14.24 -3.64 14.93
N PRO A 74 -15.19 -3.67 15.88
CA PRO A 74 -15.82 -4.91 16.31
C PRO A 74 -16.52 -5.60 15.12
N ASP A 75 -16.52 -6.93 15.13
CA ASP A 75 -17.12 -7.75 14.08
C ASP A 75 -18.66 -7.66 14.12
N ASN A 76 -19.22 -6.62 13.51
CA ASN A 76 -20.64 -6.32 13.43
C ASN A 76 -21.09 -5.96 12.00
N GLN A 77 -22.40 -5.84 11.80
CA GLN A 77 -23.02 -5.50 10.50
C GLN A 77 -22.49 -4.17 9.93
N GLU A 78 -22.24 -3.17 10.79
CA GLU A 78 -21.71 -1.87 10.38
C GLU A 78 -20.31 -1.97 9.77
N LYS A 79 -19.39 -2.68 10.44
CA LYS A 79 -18.04 -2.95 9.91
C LYS A 79 -18.12 -3.65 8.57
N TYR A 80 -18.95 -4.68 8.47
CA TYR A 80 -19.09 -5.48 7.26
C TYR A 80 -19.60 -4.66 6.09
N ASN A 81 -20.66 -3.87 6.29
CA ASN A 81 -21.17 -2.97 5.26
C ASN A 81 -20.14 -1.91 4.84
N LYS A 82 -19.35 -1.36 5.78
CA LYS A 82 -18.26 -0.43 5.45
C LYS A 82 -17.15 -1.08 4.62
N ILE A 83 -16.81 -2.34 4.87
CA ILE A 83 -15.82 -3.06 4.07
C ILE A 83 -16.39 -3.33 2.67
N LEU A 84 -17.63 -3.83 2.60
CA LEU A 84 -18.29 -4.19 1.36
C LEU A 84 -18.58 -2.98 0.45
N SER A 85 -18.82 -1.80 1.03
CA SER A 85 -19.09 -0.58 0.26
C SER A 85 -17.91 -0.14 -0.62
N TYR A 86 -16.66 -0.52 -0.30
CA TYR A 86 -15.51 -0.29 -1.20
C TYR A 86 -15.61 -1.06 -2.52
N PHE A 87 -16.53 -2.02 -2.61
CA PHE A 87 -16.72 -2.88 -3.75
C PHE A 87 -18.14 -2.76 -4.32
N ASP A 88 -18.85 -1.68 -4.00
CA ASP A 88 -20.25 -1.45 -4.34
C ASP A 88 -21.19 -2.58 -3.88
N LEU A 89 -20.86 -3.18 -2.72
CA LEU A 89 -21.63 -4.24 -2.09
C LEU A 89 -22.16 -3.82 -0.72
N SER A 90 -23.17 -4.54 -0.25
CA SER A 90 -23.61 -4.60 1.14
C SER A 90 -23.92 -6.05 1.49
N LEU A 91 -24.15 -6.34 2.77
CA LEU A 91 -24.57 -7.67 3.18
C LEU A 91 -25.89 -8.12 2.52
N ASP A 92 -26.74 -7.18 2.14
CA ASP A 92 -28.03 -7.44 1.50
C ASP A 92 -27.89 -7.69 -0.01
N THR A 93 -26.80 -7.23 -0.63
CA THR A 93 -26.54 -7.41 -2.08
C THR A 93 -25.52 -8.51 -2.38
N LEU A 94 -25.04 -9.22 -1.37
CA LEU A 94 -24.12 -10.34 -1.55
C LEU A 94 -24.80 -11.52 -2.26
N ASP A 95 -24.17 -12.00 -3.33
CA ASP A 95 -24.54 -13.28 -3.96
C ASP A 95 -23.92 -14.44 -3.17
N TRP A 96 -24.73 -15.05 -2.32
CA TRP A 96 -24.32 -16.15 -1.46
C TRP A 96 -23.98 -17.42 -2.24
N GLU A 97 -24.63 -17.64 -3.38
CA GLU A 97 -24.40 -18.83 -4.21
C GLU A 97 -23.01 -18.74 -4.88
N GLU A 98 -22.69 -17.58 -5.43
CA GLU A 98 -21.38 -17.30 -6.01
C GLU A 98 -20.26 -17.42 -4.95
N LEU A 99 -20.45 -16.82 -3.78
CA LEU A 99 -19.47 -16.89 -2.69
C LEU A 99 -19.23 -18.33 -2.20
N ASN A 100 -20.28 -19.12 -2.05
CA ASN A 100 -20.17 -20.53 -1.64
C ASN A 100 -19.41 -21.35 -2.69
N ARG A 101 -19.66 -21.09 -3.98
CA ARG A 101 -18.94 -21.75 -5.08
C ARG A 101 -17.45 -21.38 -5.10
N GLU A 102 -17.10 -20.12 -4.93
CA GLU A 102 -15.70 -19.68 -4.85
C GLU A 102 -14.98 -20.32 -3.65
N ALA A 103 -15.62 -20.33 -2.48
CA ALA A 103 -15.08 -20.95 -1.28
C ALA A 103 -14.85 -22.45 -1.47
N GLU A 104 -15.75 -23.15 -2.18
CA GLU A 104 -15.59 -24.56 -2.51
C GLU A 104 -14.42 -24.81 -3.46
N ILE A 105 -14.29 -24.03 -4.54
CA ILE A 105 -13.15 -24.14 -5.47
C ILE A 105 -11.83 -23.95 -4.70
N PHE A 106 -11.76 -22.93 -3.84
CA PHE A 106 -10.59 -22.68 -3.02
C PHE A 106 -10.29 -23.87 -2.09
N PHE A 107 -11.31 -24.45 -1.45
CA PHE A 107 -11.17 -25.62 -0.59
C PHE A 107 -10.64 -26.85 -1.37
N GLN A 108 -11.14 -27.08 -2.58
CA GLN A 108 -10.68 -28.19 -3.43
C GLN A 108 -9.22 -28.00 -3.88
N LEU A 109 -8.80 -26.76 -4.18
CA LEU A 109 -7.41 -26.43 -4.48
C LEU A 109 -6.51 -26.63 -3.25
N LYS A 110 -6.99 -26.25 -2.05
CA LYS A 110 -6.27 -26.43 -0.78
C LYS A 110 -5.92 -27.90 -0.52
N ASN A 111 -6.89 -28.80 -0.69
CA ASN A 111 -6.68 -30.25 -0.48
C ASN A 111 -5.67 -30.85 -1.46
N LYS A 112 -5.35 -30.16 -2.56
CA LYS A 112 -4.43 -30.63 -3.59
C LYS A 112 -3.00 -30.08 -3.44
N VAL A 113 -2.75 -28.98 -2.71
CA VAL A 113 -1.47 -28.26 -2.83
C VAL A 113 -0.73 -27.90 -1.53
N ILE A 114 -1.34 -27.59 -0.36
CA ILE A 114 -0.55 -27.07 0.79
C ILE A 114 -1.12 -27.43 2.18
N ASP A 115 -0.35 -28.22 2.96
CA ASP A 115 -0.63 -28.66 4.34
C ASP A 115 -0.35 -27.57 5.42
N THR A 116 0.27 -26.44 5.05
CA THR A 116 0.68 -25.40 6.01
C THR A 116 -0.34 -24.28 6.29
N MET A 117 -1.51 -24.26 5.63
CA MET A 117 -2.60 -23.33 6.01
C MET A 117 -3.59 -23.99 6.97
N LYS A 118 -3.22 -24.01 8.25
CA LYS A 118 -4.07 -24.34 9.40
C LYS A 118 -5.16 -23.28 9.65
N CYS A 119 -5.82 -22.77 8.60
CA CYS A 119 -7.06 -22.02 8.70
C CYS A 119 -8.22 -23.01 8.71
N SER A 120 -8.74 -23.29 9.91
CA SER A 120 -9.94 -24.09 10.17
C SER A 120 -11.25 -23.35 9.82
N ALA A 121 -11.18 -22.37 8.92
CA ALA A 121 -12.31 -21.57 8.47
C ALA A 121 -12.37 -21.67 6.96
N ASN A 122 -13.56 -21.94 6.41
CA ASN A 122 -13.80 -21.73 5.00
C ASN A 122 -13.63 -20.23 4.72
N PHE A 123 -13.09 -19.88 3.56
CA PHE A 123 -12.95 -18.49 3.19
C PHE A 123 -13.13 -18.25 1.70
N SER A 124 -13.71 -17.09 1.37
CA SER A 124 -13.71 -16.54 0.01
C SER A 124 -12.83 -15.29 0.00
N ILE A 125 -12.12 -15.11 -1.12
CA ILE A 125 -11.28 -13.95 -1.38
C ILE A 125 -11.79 -13.31 -2.67
N ARG A 126 -12.28 -12.07 -2.58
CA ARG A 126 -12.61 -11.33 -3.80
C ARG A 126 -11.32 -10.95 -4.54
N GLN A 127 -11.40 -10.89 -5.87
CA GLN A 127 -10.28 -10.42 -6.68
C GLN A 127 -9.80 -9.04 -6.22
N PRO A 128 -8.48 -8.81 -6.18
CA PRO A 128 -7.94 -7.55 -5.70
C PRO A 128 -8.24 -6.41 -6.67
N ILE A 129 -8.79 -5.32 -6.13
CA ILE A 129 -9.03 -4.07 -6.84
C ILE A 129 -7.82 -3.18 -6.65
N LYS A 130 -7.36 -2.57 -7.75
CA LYS A 130 -6.30 -1.56 -7.71
C LYS A 130 -6.90 -0.18 -7.90
N ASN A 131 -6.77 0.67 -6.88
CA ASN A 131 -7.09 2.10 -6.97
C ASN A 131 -5.82 2.91 -6.72
N GLY A 132 -5.26 3.49 -7.78
CA GLY A 132 -4.00 4.22 -7.71
C GLY A 132 -2.85 3.36 -7.15
N ARG A 133 -2.34 3.74 -5.98
CA ARG A 133 -1.25 3.04 -5.27
C ARG A 133 -1.74 1.94 -4.33
N ILE A 134 -3.06 1.81 -4.12
CA ILE A 134 -3.63 0.87 -3.17
C ILE A 134 -4.17 -0.34 -3.93
N LEU A 135 -3.75 -1.52 -3.51
CA LEU A 135 -4.31 -2.80 -3.92
C LEU A 135 -5.05 -3.38 -2.73
N TYR A 136 -6.34 -3.67 -2.87
CA TYR A 136 -7.15 -4.16 -1.76
C TYR A 136 -8.16 -5.21 -2.19
N ASN A 137 -8.48 -6.10 -1.27
CA ASN A 137 -9.51 -7.12 -1.35
C ASN A 137 -10.10 -7.35 0.04
N PHE A 138 -11.15 -8.15 0.13
CA PHE A 138 -11.64 -8.65 1.41
C PHE A 138 -11.61 -10.16 1.45
N VAL A 139 -11.51 -10.67 2.68
CA VAL A 139 -11.59 -12.09 3.00
C VAL A 139 -12.77 -12.32 3.92
N LEU A 140 -13.66 -13.20 3.50
CA LEU A 140 -14.77 -13.68 4.30
C LEU A 140 -14.31 -14.93 5.04
N LEU A 141 -14.41 -14.97 6.37
CA LEU A 141 -14.15 -16.16 7.18
C LEU A 141 -15.46 -16.70 7.72
N TYR A 142 -15.72 -17.99 7.48
CA TYR A 142 -16.95 -18.66 7.89
C TYR A 142 -16.71 -19.63 9.05
N LYS A 143 -17.75 -19.86 9.85
CA LYS A 143 -17.74 -20.89 10.91
C LYS A 143 -17.93 -22.29 10.34
N ASN A 144 -18.81 -22.44 9.35
CA ASN A 144 -19.23 -23.71 8.76
C ASN A 144 -19.05 -23.73 7.22
N LYS A 145 -19.27 -24.89 6.59
CA LYS A 145 -19.08 -25.10 5.14
C LYS A 145 -20.23 -24.60 4.27
N ASN A 146 -21.45 -24.59 4.80
CA ASN A 146 -22.63 -24.10 4.09
C ASN A 146 -23.06 -22.78 4.72
N ILE A 147 -23.11 -21.72 3.93
CA ILE A 147 -23.45 -20.37 4.41
C ILE A 147 -24.75 -19.95 3.77
N ASN A 148 -25.76 -19.77 4.60
CA ASN A 148 -27.07 -19.27 4.19
C ASN A 148 -27.39 -17.93 4.86
N SER A 149 -26.57 -17.48 5.82
CA SER A 149 -26.83 -16.27 6.59
C SER A 149 -25.57 -15.58 7.13
N ILE A 150 -25.73 -14.31 7.50
CA ILE A 150 -24.71 -13.48 8.14
C ILE A 150 -24.27 -14.05 9.50
N GLN A 151 -25.13 -14.81 10.19
CA GLN A 151 -24.85 -15.38 11.52
C GLN A 151 -23.78 -16.48 11.46
N ASP A 152 -23.56 -17.05 10.28
CA ASP A 152 -22.57 -18.09 10.01
C ASP A 152 -21.16 -17.51 9.78
N PHE A 153 -21.02 -16.18 9.70
CA PHE A 153 -19.72 -15.54 9.63
C PHE A 153 -18.95 -15.65 10.95
N LYS A 154 -17.65 -15.90 10.79
CA LYS A 154 -16.67 -15.69 11.85
C LYS A 154 -16.17 -14.25 11.83
N SER A 155 -15.79 -13.73 10.67
CA SER A 155 -15.34 -12.33 10.49
C SER A 155 -15.20 -11.97 9.01
N ILE A 156 -15.34 -10.70 8.68
CA ILE A 156 -14.91 -10.13 7.39
C ILE A 156 -13.69 -9.25 7.63
N LYS A 157 -12.62 -9.46 6.86
CA LYS A 157 -11.38 -8.70 6.97
C LYS A 157 -11.04 -8.04 5.65
N LEU A 158 -10.69 -6.75 5.71
CA LEU A 158 -10.13 -6.03 4.57
C LEU A 158 -8.62 -6.29 4.51
N MET A 159 -8.15 -6.77 3.39
CA MET A 159 -6.73 -6.87 3.08
C MET A 159 -6.39 -5.73 2.14
N ALA A 160 -5.45 -4.87 2.55
CA ALA A 160 -4.95 -3.82 1.69
C ALA A 160 -3.43 -3.79 1.70
N ARG A 161 -2.87 -3.39 0.56
CA ARG A 161 -1.46 -3.12 0.29
C ARG A 161 -1.34 -1.72 -0.33
N LEU A 162 -0.37 -0.95 0.13
CA LEU A 162 0.00 0.33 -0.49
C LEU A 162 1.41 0.22 -1.09
N ASP A 163 1.49 0.47 -2.39
CA ASP A 163 2.73 0.58 -3.15
C ASP A 163 3.41 1.91 -2.80
N THR A 164 4.56 1.87 -2.10
CA THR A 164 5.21 3.09 -1.59
C THR A 164 6.00 3.85 -2.66
N LYS A 165 6.25 3.23 -3.83
CA LYS A 165 7.14 3.75 -4.89
C LYS A 165 8.58 4.02 -4.41
N ARG A 166 8.96 3.42 -3.27
CA ARG A 166 10.32 3.47 -2.73
C ARG A 166 11.01 2.17 -3.09
N TYR A 167 12.19 2.28 -3.68
CA TYR A 167 12.97 1.14 -4.13
C TYR A 167 14.16 0.94 -3.21
N TYR A 168 14.46 -0.32 -2.91
CA TYR A 168 15.68 -0.72 -2.22
C TYR A 168 16.41 -1.76 -3.07
N LEU A 169 17.73 -1.81 -2.92
CA LEU A 169 18.56 -2.79 -3.61
C LEU A 169 18.47 -4.10 -2.83
N GLY A 170 17.89 -5.11 -3.46
CA GLY A 170 17.76 -6.47 -2.92
C GLY A 170 18.45 -7.49 -3.82
N ARG A 171 18.31 -8.77 -3.46
CA ARG A 171 18.74 -9.90 -4.30
C ARG A 171 17.51 -10.57 -4.90
N LYS A 172 17.61 -11.03 -6.15
CA LYS A 172 16.54 -11.78 -6.85
C LYS A 172 16.02 -13.01 -6.12
N GLY A 173 16.86 -13.61 -5.28
CA GLY A 173 16.52 -14.78 -4.50
C GLY A 173 17.61 -15.07 -3.47
N MET A 174 17.29 -15.90 -2.48
CA MET A 174 18.22 -16.20 -1.38
C MET A 174 19.56 -16.78 -1.86
N ALA A 175 19.55 -17.54 -2.97
CA ALA A 175 20.71 -18.18 -3.57
C ALA A 175 21.32 -17.42 -4.77
N SER A 176 20.74 -16.28 -5.17
CA SER A 176 21.28 -15.48 -6.28
C SER A 176 22.16 -14.35 -5.77
N TYR A 177 23.26 -14.08 -6.47
CA TYR A 177 24.10 -12.89 -6.26
C TYR A 177 23.66 -11.71 -7.13
N GLU A 178 22.65 -11.89 -8.00
CA GLU A 178 22.13 -10.81 -8.82
C GLU A 178 21.33 -9.81 -7.98
N LEU A 179 21.72 -8.54 -8.08
CA LEU A 179 21.05 -7.42 -7.43
C LEU A 179 19.90 -6.91 -8.28
N GLU A 180 18.79 -6.57 -7.63
CA GLU A 180 17.62 -5.97 -8.27
C GLU A 180 17.02 -4.85 -7.41
N TRP A 181 16.34 -3.92 -8.08
CA TRP A 181 15.58 -2.88 -7.39
C TRP A 181 14.19 -3.40 -7.05
N ASN A 182 13.95 -3.58 -5.75
CA ASN A 182 12.67 -4.06 -5.24
C ASN A 182 11.85 -2.89 -4.70
N GLU A 183 10.58 -2.82 -5.11
CA GLU A 183 9.64 -1.83 -4.58
C GLU A 183 9.18 -2.26 -3.18
N ASN A 184 9.23 -1.32 -2.23
CA ASN A 184 8.70 -1.54 -0.89
C ASN A 184 7.18 -1.33 -0.88
N PHE A 185 6.47 -2.14 -0.11
CA PHE A 185 5.03 -2.04 0.09
C PHE A 185 4.70 -2.17 1.57
N ILE A 186 3.59 -1.58 1.98
CA ILE A 186 3.06 -1.77 3.33
C ILE A 186 1.70 -2.43 3.27
N THR A 187 1.41 -3.29 4.24
CA THR A 187 0.12 -3.97 4.41
C THR A 187 -0.56 -3.48 5.69
N CYS A 188 -1.85 -3.75 5.84
CA CYS A 188 -2.55 -3.42 7.09
C CYS A 188 -1.93 -4.10 8.32
N GLU A 189 -1.32 -5.29 8.16
CA GLU A 189 -0.61 -5.97 9.24
C GLU A 189 0.65 -5.21 9.70
N ASN A 190 1.32 -4.52 8.77
CA ASN A 190 2.52 -3.74 9.07
C ASN A 190 2.19 -2.49 9.89
N ILE A 191 1.05 -1.84 9.65
CA ILE A 191 0.62 -0.64 10.40
C ILE A 191 0.32 -0.98 11.87
N ILE A 192 -0.28 -2.13 12.14
CA ILE A 192 -0.72 -2.52 13.50
C ILE A 192 0.46 -2.72 14.45
N LYS A 193 1.67 -2.98 13.93
CA LYS A 193 2.89 -3.19 14.73
C LYS A 193 3.63 -1.91 15.12
N GLU A 194 3.34 -0.76 14.50
CA GLU A 194 4.03 0.51 14.82
C GLU A 194 3.31 1.35 15.90
N VAL A 195 2.16 0.90 16.41
CA VAL A 195 1.32 1.64 17.38
C VAL A 195 1.23 0.94 18.75
N LYS A 196 1.97 -0.16 18.96
CA LYS A 196 2.11 -0.84 20.26
C LYS A 196 3.57 -0.92 20.67
#